data_AF-A0A5Z9VMD3-F1
#
_entry.id   AF-A0A5Z9VMD3-F1
#
_cell.length_a   1.000
_cell.length_b   1.000
_cell.length_c   1.000
_cell.angle_alpha   90.00
_cell.angle_beta   90.00
_cell.angle_gamma   90.00
#
_symmetry.space_group_name_H-M   'P 1'
#
loop_
_entity.id
_entity.type
_entity.pdbx_description
1 polymer ?
#
loop_
_entity_poly.entity_id
_entity_poly.type
_entity_poly.pdbx_seq_one_letter_code
_entity_poly.pdbx_strand_id
1 'polypeptide(L)'
;MGNFGNYFIFIMAFVAIIDRFIFRRKSVEILSIGDAVVKESAIAFPVSLRVKRSWVSNAQIEYWLQDLKNPSVVISGKTRPVDASKRGEREEYLLIDTKYLEPTKWDLKVTLTNGNCRL
;
A
#
# COMPACT_ATOMS: atom_id res chain seq x y z
N MET A 1 -4.07 28.41 38.83
CA MET A 1 -4.82 27.84 37.71
C MET A 1 -4.30 28.46 36.42
N GLY A 2 -3.26 27.89 35.81
CA GLY A 2 -2.66 28.46 34.62
C GLY A 2 -1.75 27.45 33.96
N ASN A 3 -1.71 27.46 32.63
CA ASN A 3 -0.87 26.67 31.71
C ASN A 3 -1.49 25.42 31.05
N PHE A 4 -2.53 24.79 31.58
CA PHE A 4 -3.13 23.60 30.92
C PHE A 4 -3.66 23.89 29.51
N GLY A 5 -4.32 25.04 29.31
CA GLY A 5 -4.86 25.44 28.00
C GLY A 5 -3.77 25.73 26.96
N ASN A 6 -2.63 26.31 27.37
CA ASN A 6 -1.51 26.56 26.46
C ASN A 6 -0.86 25.24 26.03
N TYR A 7 -0.60 24.31 26.95
CA TYR A 7 -0.08 22.99 26.59
C TYR A 7 -0.99 22.24 25.62
N PHE A 8 -2.32 22.36 25.78
CA PHE A 8 -3.28 21.74 24.87
C PHE A 8 -3.16 22.28 23.44
N ILE A 9 -3.01 23.60 23.27
CA ILE A 9 -2.83 24.23 21.94
C ILE A 9 -1.50 23.80 21.32
N PHE A 10 -0.41 23.75 22.10
CA PHE A 10 0.88 23.29 21.60
C PHE A 10 0.85 21.82 21.18
N ILE A 11 0.17 20.95 21.94
CA ILE A 11 0.00 19.54 21.59
C ILE A 11 -0.81 19.40 20.29
N MET A 12 -1.93 20.11 20.16
CA MET A 12 -2.74 20.14 18.93
C MET A 12 -1.94 20.64 17.72
N ALA A 13 -1.16 21.72 17.88
CA ALA A 13 -0.32 22.25 16.82
C ALA A 13 0.79 21.26 16.41
N PHE A 14 1.41 20.59 17.39
CA PHE A 14 2.44 19.60 17.13
C PHE A 14 1.89 18.36 16.41
N VAL A 15 0.71 17.88 16.82
CA VAL A 15 -0.02 16.81 16.12
C VAL A 15 -0.35 17.22 14.70
N ALA A 16 -0.86 18.44 14.47
CA ALA A 16 -1.16 18.93 13.13
C ALA A 16 0.08 19.06 12.23
N ILE A 17 1.23 19.44 12.79
CA ILE A 17 2.50 19.48 12.05
C ILE A 17 2.94 18.07 11.69
N ILE A 18 2.96 17.13 12.65
CA ILE A 18 3.32 15.73 12.40
C ILE A 18 2.40 15.12 11.35
N ASP A 19 1.09 15.32 11.49
CA ASP A 19 0.08 14.86 10.54
C ASP A 19 0.40 15.38 9.13
N ARG A 20 0.64 16.70 8.99
CA ARG A 20 1.01 17.31 7.71
C ARG A 20 2.33 16.78 7.15
N PHE A 21 3.29 16.43 8.00
CA PHE A 21 4.56 15.83 7.57
C PHE A 21 4.39 14.37 7.10
N ILE A 22 3.60 13.57 7.81
CA ILE A 22 3.31 12.17 7.45
C ILE A 22 2.48 12.12 6.15
N PHE A 23 1.43 12.93 6.03
CA PHE A 23 0.63 13.03 4.81
C PHE A 23 1.41 13.57 3.62
N ARG A 24 2.39 14.47 3.84
CA ARG A 24 3.26 14.97 2.75
C ARG A 24 4.19 13.90 2.18
N ARG A 25 4.58 12.88 2.94
CA ARG A 25 5.49 11.82 2.47
C ARG A 25 4.78 10.67 1.74
N LYS A 26 3.50 10.40 2.04
CA LYS A 26 2.72 9.36 1.36
C LYS A 26 2.23 9.86 0.00
N SER A 27 2.98 9.53 -1.04
CA SER A 27 2.69 9.97 -2.41
C SER A 27 1.85 8.98 -3.19
N VAL A 28 1.92 7.70 -2.83
CA VAL A 28 1.06 6.63 -3.31
C VAL A 28 0.38 6.00 -2.10
N GLU A 29 -0.92 5.77 -2.22
CA GLU A 29 -1.77 5.19 -1.19
C GLU A 29 -2.60 4.05 -1.79
N ILE A 30 -2.78 2.97 -1.05
CA ILE A 30 -3.70 1.90 -1.44
C ILE A 30 -5.10 2.32 -0.99
N LEU A 31 -6.03 2.42 -1.93
CA LEU A 31 -7.44 2.75 -1.66
C LEU A 31 -8.23 1.50 -1.29
N SER A 32 -8.05 0.43 -2.05
CA SER A 32 -8.77 -0.82 -1.85
C SER A 32 -8.01 -1.98 -2.48
N ILE A 33 -8.23 -3.15 -1.90
CA ILE A 33 -7.87 -4.44 -2.47
C ILE A 33 -9.22 -5.12 -2.74
N GLY A 34 -9.54 -5.35 -4.01
CA GLY A 34 -10.78 -6.02 -4.39
C GLY A 34 -10.63 -7.55 -4.35
N ASP A 35 -11.74 -8.22 -4.62
CA ASP A 35 -11.80 -9.68 -4.57
C ASP A 35 -10.91 -10.33 -5.64
N ALA A 36 -10.37 -11.49 -5.27
CA ALA A 36 -9.52 -12.30 -6.13
C ALA A 36 -10.28 -12.77 -7.37
N VAL A 37 -9.82 -12.38 -8.56
CA VAL A 37 -10.39 -12.83 -9.85
C VAL A 37 -9.50 -13.92 -10.42
N VAL A 38 -10.01 -15.16 -10.51
CA VAL A 38 -9.29 -16.27 -11.12
C VAL A 38 -9.31 -16.10 -12.65
N LYS A 39 -8.13 -15.92 -13.26
CA LYS A 39 -7.93 -15.90 -14.71
C LYS A 39 -7.10 -17.11 -15.13
N GLU A 40 -7.75 -18.16 -15.64
CA GLU A 40 -7.16 -19.37 -16.27
C GLU A 40 -5.98 -20.03 -15.53
N SER A 41 -4.78 -19.41 -15.51
CA SER A 41 -3.55 -19.89 -14.86
C SER A 41 -3.01 -18.93 -13.77
N ALA A 42 -3.71 -17.86 -13.43
CA ALA A 42 -3.30 -16.90 -12.41
C ALA A 42 -4.49 -16.32 -11.66
N ILE A 43 -4.31 -16.06 -10.37
CA ILE A 43 -5.23 -15.26 -9.57
C ILE A 43 -4.80 -13.79 -9.70
N ALA A 44 -5.73 -12.95 -10.14
CA ALA A 44 -5.58 -11.51 -10.25
C ALA A 44 -6.23 -10.83 -9.05
N PHE A 45 -5.46 -10.08 -8.28
CA PHE A 45 -5.97 -9.24 -7.21
C PHE A 45 -6.00 -7.79 -7.67
N PRO A 46 -7.18 -7.19 -7.89
CA PRO A 46 -7.29 -5.78 -8.23
C PRO A 46 -6.91 -4.93 -7.03
N VAL A 47 -5.88 -4.11 -7.17
CA VAL A 47 -5.43 -3.15 -6.17
C VAL A 47 -5.63 -1.76 -6.72
N SER A 48 -6.52 -1.00 -6.09
CA SER A 48 -6.71 0.41 -6.41
C SER A 48 -5.66 1.24 -5.67
N LEU A 49 -4.84 1.95 -6.43
CA LEU A 49 -3.79 2.84 -5.97
C LEU A 49 -4.18 4.29 -6.28
N ARG A 50 -3.99 5.20 -5.33
CA ARG A 50 -4.11 6.64 -5.53
C ARG A 50 -2.75 7.30 -5.46
N VAL A 51 -2.32 7.85 -6.59
CA VAL A 51 -1.13 8.69 -6.69
C VAL A 51 -1.55 10.13 -6.39
N LYS A 52 -1.16 10.65 -5.21
CA LYS A 52 -1.51 12.00 -4.76
C LYS A 52 -0.67 13.11 -5.39
N ARG A 53 0.57 12.82 -5.81
CA ARG A 53 1.49 13.80 -6.40
C ARG A 53 1.64 13.63 -7.92
N SER A 54 2.00 14.72 -8.58
CA SER A 54 2.27 14.78 -10.03
C SER A 54 3.52 14.00 -10.46
N TRP A 55 4.48 13.78 -9.56
CA TRP A 55 5.69 13.03 -9.85
C TRP A 55 6.13 12.21 -8.64
N VAL A 56 6.10 10.88 -8.76
CA VAL A 56 6.69 9.95 -7.79
C VAL A 56 7.69 9.07 -8.51
N SER A 57 8.92 9.07 -8.04
CA SER A 57 9.97 8.22 -8.60
C SER A 57 10.26 7.07 -7.64
N ASN A 58 10.46 5.87 -8.19
CA ASN A 58 10.90 4.69 -7.42
C ASN A 58 9.90 4.19 -6.37
N ALA A 59 8.59 4.36 -6.58
CA ALA A 59 7.59 3.65 -5.78
C ALA A 59 7.60 2.17 -6.14
N GLN A 60 7.57 1.29 -5.15
CA GLN A 60 7.58 -0.15 -5.35
C GLN A 60 6.40 -0.80 -4.66
N ILE A 61 5.77 -1.76 -5.32
CA ILE A 61 4.73 -2.60 -4.75
C ILE A 61 5.27 -4.01 -4.56
N GLU A 62 5.15 -4.48 -3.33
CA GLU A 62 5.48 -5.83 -2.91
C GLU A 62 4.20 -6.50 -2.46
N TYR A 63 4.06 -7.76 -2.80
CA TYR A 63 2.90 -8.53 -2.39
C TYR A 63 3.31 -9.96 -2.13
N TRP A 64 2.68 -10.57 -1.14
CA TRP A 64 2.85 -11.98 -0.84
C TRP A 64 1.55 -12.56 -0.32
N LEU A 65 1.33 -13.85 -0.61
CA LEU A 65 0.29 -14.63 0.03
C LEU A 65 0.91 -15.40 1.18
N GLN A 66 0.27 -15.33 2.33
CA GLN A 66 0.62 -16.12 3.49
C GLN A 66 -0.50 -17.12 3.76
N ASP A 67 -0.15 -18.39 3.97
CA ASP A 67 -1.15 -19.39 4.37
C ASP A 67 -1.62 -19.07 5.81
N LEU A 68 -2.94 -18.98 6.00
CA LEU A 68 -3.57 -18.76 7.30
C LEU A 68 -3.41 -19.96 8.24
N LYS A 69 -3.33 -21.17 7.68
CA LYS A 69 -3.18 -22.41 8.44
C LYS A 69 -1.72 -22.65 8.82
N ASN A 70 -0.78 -22.29 7.94
CA ASN A 70 0.66 -22.40 8.20
C ASN A 70 1.39 -21.09 7.86
N PRO A 71 1.65 -20.22 8.84
CA PRO A 71 2.23 -18.90 8.59
C PRO A 71 3.67 -18.95 8.04
N SER A 72 4.30 -20.12 8.04
CA SER A 72 5.63 -20.37 7.46
C SER A 72 5.62 -20.44 5.93
N VAL A 73 4.46 -20.73 5.33
CA VAL A 73 4.32 -20.84 3.87
C VAL A 73 3.94 -19.49 3.30
N VAL A 74 4.87 -18.89 2.57
CA VAL A 74 4.71 -17.57 1.95
C VAL A 74 5.05 -17.66 0.47
N ILE A 75 4.10 -17.28 -0.37
CA ILE A 75 4.30 -17.14 -1.82
C ILE A 75 4.57 -15.66 -2.09
N SER A 76 5.83 -15.31 -2.35
CA SER A 76 6.19 -13.95 -2.71
C SER A 76 5.89 -13.67 -4.18
N GLY A 77 5.18 -12.58 -4.42
CA GLY A 77 5.05 -11.98 -5.72
C GLY A 77 6.36 -11.34 -6.20
N LYS A 78 6.41 -10.98 -7.47
CA LYS A 78 7.52 -10.17 -7.97
C LYS A 78 7.33 -8.72 -7.52
N THR A 79 8.33 -8.16 -6.83
CA THR A 79 8.41 -6.71 -6.57
C THR A 79 8.42 -5.96 -7.90
N ARG A 80 7.55 -4.97 -8.05
CA ARG A 80 7.46 -4.17 -9.27
C ARG A 80 7.48 -2.67 -8.96
N PRO A 81 8.10 -1.85 -9.83
CA PRO A 81 7.94 -0.42 -9.74
C PRO A 81 6.50 -0.06 -10.09
N VAL A 82 5.87 0.76 -9.25
CA VAL A 82 4.57 1.37 -9.53
C VAL A 82 4.81 2.51 -10.51
N ASP A 83 4.15 2.48 -11.67
CA ASP A 83 4.19 3.59 -12.61
C ASP A 83 3.36 4.76 -12.05
N ALA A 84 4.01 5.57 -11.23
CA ALA A 84 3.44 6.75 -10.60
C ALA A 84 3.83 8.05 -11.36
N SER A 85 3.99 7.94 -12.68
CA SER A 85 4.33 9.05 -13.58
C SER A 85 3.29 10.17 -13.65
N LYS A 86 2.01 9.87 -13.35
CA LYS A 86 0.92 10.84 -13.33
C LYS A 86 0.05 10.69 -12.09
N ARG A 87 -0.36 11.85 -11.54
CA ARG A 87 -1.36 11.94 -10.46
C ARG A 87 -2.68 11.33 -10.90
N GLY A 88 -3.32 10.56 -10.04
CA GLY A 88 -4.63 9.97 -10.32
C GLY A 88 -4.87 8.68 -9.56
N GLU A 89 -6.06 8.12 -9.76
CA GLU A 89 -6.39 6.77 -9.35
C GLU A 89 -6.01 5.80 -10.46
N ARG A 90 -5.46 4.65 -10.06
CA ARG A 90 -5.08 3.57 -10.95
C ARG A 90 -5.48 2.26 -10.32
N GLU A 91 -5.91 1.34 -11.15
CA GLU A 91 -6.15 -0.04 -10.75
C GLU A 91 -5.02 -0.89 -11.32
N GLU A 92 -4.31 -1.61 -10.45
CA GLU A 92 -3.27 -2.54 -10.83
C GLU A 92 -3.70 -3.96 -10.47
N TYR A 93 -3.48 -4.91 -11.38
CA TYR A 93 -3.77 -6.32 -11.14
C TYR A 93 -2.50 -7.04 -10.69
N LEU A 94 -2.49 -7.50 -9.44
CA LEU A 94 -1.42 -8.34 -8.92
C LEU A 94 -1.71 -9.79 -9.30
N LEU A 95 -0.83 -10.37 -10.12
CA LEU A 95 -0.99 -11.72 -10.66
C LEU A 95 -0.15 -12.71 -9.87
N ILE A 96 -0.78 -13.73 -9.32
CA ILE A 96 -0.12 -14.87 -8.66
C ILE A 96 -0.48 -16.13 -9.42
N ASP A 97 0.54 -16.90 -9.84
CA ASP A 97 0.32 -18.15 -10.57
C ASP A 97 -0.34 -19.18 -9.65
N THR A 98 -1.46 -19.76 -10.12
CA THR A 98 -2.24 -20.76 -9.39
C THR A 98 -1.46 -22.04 -9.09
N LYS A 99 -0.35 -22.30 -9.78
CA LYS A 99 0.52 -23.47 -9.54
C LYS A 99 1.11 -23.52 -8.14
N TYR A 100 1.27 -22.37 -7.50
CA TYR A 100 1.82 -22.29 -6.14
C TYR A 100 0.72 -22.30 -5.07
N LEU A 101 -0.55 -22.19 -5.46
CA LEU A 101 -1.67 -22.12 -4.54
C LEU A 101 -2.19 -23.51 -4.21
N GLU A 102 -2.05 -23.90 -2.94
CA GLU A 102 -2.78 -25.02 -2.37
C GLU A 102 -4.24 -24.62 -2.06
N PRO A 103 -5.19 -25.57 -2.04
CA PRO A 103 -6.60 -25.32 -1.72
C PRO A 103 -6.82 -25.06 -0.21
N THR A 104 -6.16 -24.02 0.29
CA THR A 104 -6.21 -23.55 1.68
C THR A 104 -6.65 -22.07 1.68
N LYS A 105 -6.95 -21.51 2.86
CA LYS A 105 -7.19 -20.08 3.01
C LYS A 105 -5.87 -19.32 3.00
N TRP A 106 -5.77 -18.32 2.13
CA TRP A 106 -4.59 -17.48 2.01
C TRP A 106 -4.93 -16.05 2.39
N ASP A 107 -4.00 -15.38 3.06
CA ASP A 107 -4.05 -13.96 3.41
C ASP A 107 -3.14 -13.17 2.46
N LEU A 108 -3.70 -12.19 1.75
CA LEU A 108 -2.94 -11.33 0.85
C LEU A 108 -2.40 -10.13 1.60
N LYS A 109 -1.08 -10.02 1.66
CA LYS A 109 -0.39 -8.86 2.21
C LYS A 109 0.25 -8.08 1.08
N VAL A 110 -0.18 -6.83 0.96
CA VAL A 110 0.36 -5.87 -0.01
C VAL A 110 1.09 -4.78 0.76
N THR A 111 2.37 -4.63 0.46
CA THR A 111 3.21 -3.56 1.01
C THR A 111 3.58 -2.61 -0.11
N LEU A 112 3.30 -1.33 0.12
CA LEU A 112 3.64 -0.26 -0.81
C LEU A 112 4.79 0.55 -0.21
N THR A 113 5.94 0.45 -0.85
CA THR A 113 7.11 1.25 -0.50
C THR A 113 7.07 2.54 -1.31
N ASN A 114 6.81 3.65 -0.61
CA ASN A 114 6.81 4.96 -1.23
C ASN A 114 8.22 5.36 -1.66
N GLY A 115 8.36 5.67 -2.94
CA GLY A 115 9.59 6.18 -3.52
C GLY A 115 9.83 7.65 -3.20
N ASN A 116 10.97 8.15 -3.66
CA ASN A 116 11.35 9.54 -3.45
C ASN A 116 10.45 10.46 -4.29
N CYS A 117 9.95 11.51 -3.66
CA CYS A 117 9.08 12.50 -4.29
C CYS A 117 9.84 13.80 -4.41
N ARG A 118 10.05 14.29 -5.64
CA ARG A 118 10.54 15.64 -5.84
C ARG A 118 9.41 16.61 -5.49
N LEU A 119 9.71 17.54 -4.58
CA LEU A 119 8.84 18.65 -4.21
C LEU A 119 8.84 19.70 -5.30
#